data_AF-A0A1Q5CTB9-F1
#
_entry.id   AF-A0A1Q5CTB9-F1
#
_cell.length_a   1.000
_cell.length_b   1.000
_cell.length_c   1.000
_cell.angle_alpha   90.00
_cell.angle_beta   90.00
_cell.angle_gamma   90.00
#
_symmetry.space_group_name_H-M   'P 1'
#
loop_
_entity.id
_entity.type
_entity.pdbx_description
1 polymer ?
#
loop_
_entity_poly.entity_id
_entity_poly.type
_entity_poly.pdbx_seq_one_letter_code
_entity_poly.pdbx_strand_id
1 'polypeptide(L)'
;MDAYGTGSDARQGRDDDQDVPAGPAGPGGDIGEAGTAGLAQPAEPRTGVAALSPRYQVGAVIALAVVAVAVCAHLGLVFLHVAPSNTLTKKHGAAVDEWVFPEFEQNWKLFAPNPLQQNVSVQVRAEVSTADGGIRTTGWYDLSAEDGRAIDGNPAPSHTQQNELRRAWDFFVATHDSDDRPVGLRGTLSESYLRRIAVLRLERNDAAGPDGVVERVQYRSRTTNVEPPPWSGVKVSDRPTVRQLPWWPVSGESEKKGGAA
;
A
#
# COMPACT_ATOMS: atom_id res chain seq x y z
N MET A 1 0.67 29.12 -17.91
CA MET A 1 2.14 29.19 -17.92
C MET A 1 2.59 28.02 -18.77
N ASP A 2 2.92 28.31 -20.02
CA ASP A 2 2.80 27.35 -21.11
C ASP A 2 4.14 27.29 -21.84
N ALA A 3 4.66 26.08 -22.05
CA ALA A 3 5.97 25.88 -22.66
C ALA A 3 5.94 24.60 -23.53
N TYR A 4 5.59 24.77 -24.80
CA TYR A 4 5.94 23.78 -25.83
C TYR A 4 7.41 23.96 -26.22
N GLY A 5 8.15 22.85 -26.33
CA GLY A 5 9.48 22.81 -26.92
C GLY A 5 9.47 21.97 -28.19
N THR A 6 9.88 22.55 -29.32
CA THR A 6 9.85 21.92 -30.65
C THR A 6 11.21 21.99 -31.31
N GLY A 7 11.59 20.93 -32.03
CA GLY A 7 12.78 20.88 -32.89
C GLY A 7 13.50 19.54 -32.84
N SER A 8 14.19 19.08 -33.90
CA SER A 8 14.29 19.60 -35.27
C SER A 8 14.70 18.47 -36.23
N ASP A 9 14.31 18.55 -37.50
CA ASP A 9 14.78 17.64 -38.55
C ASP A 9 16.28 17.82 -38.88
N ALA A 10 16.93 16.72 -39.26
CA ALA A 10 18.17 16.71 -40.04
C ALA A 10 18.18 15.49 -40.98
N ARG A 11 18.64 15.67 -42.22
CA ARG A 11 18.76 14.62 -43.25
C ARG A 11 20.17 14.61 -43.86
N GLN A 12 20.44 13.54 -44.62
CA GLN A 12 21.47 13.47 -45.68
C GLN A 12 22.91 13.27 -45.17
N GLY A 13 23.78 12.47 -45.80
CA GLY A 13 23.59 11.54 -46.92
C GLY A 13 24.80 11.50 -47.87
N ARG A 14 25.39 10.31 -48.08
CA ARG A 14 26.43 9.96 -49.07
C ARG A 14 26.50 8.42 -49.15
N ASP A 15 26.15 7.76 -50.25
CA ASP A 15 26.86 7.50 -51.53
C ASP A 15 28.12 6.60 -51.38
N ASP A 16 28.18 5.53 -52.18
CA ASP A 16 29.40 4.88 -52.68
C ASP A 16 29.10 4.16 -54.01
N ASP A 17 30.07 4.22 -54.93
CA ASP A 17 30.16 3.65 -56.29
C ASP A 17 30.10 2.09 -56.35
N GLN A 18 30.09 1.34 -57.47
CA GLN A 18 30.29 1.53 -58.93
C GLN A 18 29.50 0.40 -59.68
N ASP A 19 29.50 0.10 -60.99
CA ASP A 19 30.19 0.49 -62.24
C ASP A 19 29.24 0.21 -63.46
N VAL A 20 29.56 0.69 -64.68
CA VAL A 20 28.80 0.40 -65.92
C VAL A 20 29.69 0.28 -67.18
N PRO A 21 29.51 -0.77 -67.99
CA PRO A 21 29.65 -0.71 -69.46
C PRO A 21 28.32 -1.08 -70.16
N ALA A 22 27.69 -0.20 -70.95
CA ALA A 22 28.05 0.25 -72.31
C ALA A 22 27.40 -0.61 -73.43
N GLY A 23 26.71 0.06 -74.38
CA GLY A 23 25.99 -0.56 -75.50
C GLY A 23 26.84 -0.84 -76.75
N PRO A 24 26.21 -1.24 -77.87
CA PRO A 24 25.80 -0.21 -78.84
C PRO A 24 24.43 -0.46 -79.51
N ALA A 25 24.03 0.44 -80.42
CA ALA A 25 22.76 0.40 -81.16
C ALA A 25 22.93 0.06 -82.65
N GLY A 26 21.87 -0.43 -83.31
CA GLY A 26 21.81 -0.68 -84.75
C GLY A 26 20.37 -1.04 -85.21
N PRO A 27 19.89 -0.65 -86.41
CA PRO A 27 18.45 -0.65 -86.71
C PRO A 27 17.98 -1.54 -87.89
N GLY A 28 16.67 -1.81 -87.93
CA GLY A 28 15.91 -2.08 -89.17
C GLY A 28 15.61 -3.55 -89.48
N GLY A 29 14.33 -3.83 -89.79
CA GLY A 29 13.83 -5.15 -90.21
C GLY A 29 12.33 -5.25 -89.97
N ASP A 30 11.55 -5.26 -91.05
CA ASP A 30 10.07 -5.20 -91.02
C ASP A 30 9.43 -6.59 -91.24
N ILE A 31 8.09 -6.65 -91.16
CA ILE A 31 7.14 -7.69 -91.56
C ILE A 31 7.22 -9.09 -90.92
N GLY A 32 6.11 -9.50 -90.28
CA GLY A 32 5.87 -10.86 -89.79
C GLY A 32 4.56 -11.02 -89.01
N GLU A 33 3.41 -11.08 -89.69
CA GLU A 33 2.13 -11.43 -89.04
C GLU A 33 2.08 -12.91 -88.61
N ALA A 34 1.99 -13.17 -87.30
CA ALA A 34 1.16 -14.21 -86.67
C ALA A 34 1.46 -14.33 -85.17
N GLY A 35 0.45 -14.69 -84.36
CA GLY A 35 0.68 -15.22 -83.01
C GLY A 35 -0.11 -14.57 -81.88
N THR A 36 -1.20 -15.21 -81.48
CA THR A 36 -1.94 -14.89 -80.25
C THR A 36 -1.15 -15.28 -79.00
N ALA A 37 -0.77 -14.31 -78.16
CA ALA A 37 -0.67 -14.48 -76.71
C ALA A 37 -0.55 -13.13 -76.01
N GLY A 38 -1.48 -12.80 -75.11
CA GLY A 38 -1.21 -11.80 -74.08
C GLY A 38 -0.21 -12.39 -73.10
N LEU A 39 1.00 -11.86 -73.04
CA LEU A 39 2.03 -12.33 -72.10
C LEU A 39 1.54 -12.14 -70.67
N ALA A 40 1.18 -13.24 -70.02
CA ALA A 40 0.84 -13.23 -68.60
C ALA A 40 2.08 -12.79 -67.81
N GLN A 41 1.95 -11.71 -67.04
CA GLN A 41 2.96 -11.32 -66.06
C GLN A 41 3.21 -12.50 -65.11
N PRO A 42 4.47 -12.82 -64.76
CA PRO A 42 4.75 -13.82 -63.73
C PRO A 42 4.02 -13.44 -62.44
N ALA A 43 3.05 -14.25 -62.03
CA ALA A 43 2.30 -13.98 -60.81
C ALA A 43 3.27 -14.02 -59.62
N GLU A 44 3.37 -12.92 -58.89
CA GLU A 44 4.30 -12.81 -57.75
C GLU A 44 4.08 -13.97 -56.76
N PRO A 45 5.16 -14.54 -56.19
CA PRO A 45 5.05 -15.64 -55.27
C PRO A 45 4.26 -15.20 -54.03
N ARG A 46 3.01 -15.67 -53.92
CA ARG A 46 2.13 -15.35 -52.80
C ARG A 46 2.78 -15.80 -51.49
N THR A 47 3.13 -14.86 -50.62
CA THR A 47 3.74 -15.12 -49.32
C THR A 47 2.73 -15.02 -48.18
N GLY A 48 3.09 -15.52 -46.99
CA GLY A 48 2.24 -15.48 -45.80
C GLY A 48 0.90 -16.19 -45.99
N VAL A 49 -0.17 -15.64 -45.42
CA VAL A 49 -1.52 -16.24 -45.50
C VAL A 49 -2.05 -16.35 -46.95
N ALA A 50 -1.60 -15.50 -47.87
CA ALA A 50 -1.99 -15.58 -49.29
C ALA A 50 -1.45 -16.82 -50.01
N ALA A 51 -0.45 -17.51 -49.43
CA ALA A 51 0.06 -18.80 -49.90
C ALA A 51 -0.86 -19.99 -49.56
N LEU A 52 -1.71 -19.85 -48.53
CA LEU A 52 -2.53 -20.93 -48.00
C LEU A 52 -3.68 -21.29 -48.95
N SER A 53 -4.13 -22.56 -48.96
CA SER A 53 -5.34 -22.95 -49.70
C SER A 53 -6.58 -22.20 -49.15
N PRO A 54 -7.61 -21.87 -49.96
CA PRO A 54 -8.71 -20.98 -49.56
C PRO A 54 -9.41 -21.33 -48.24
N ARG A 55 -9.59 -22.63 -47.93
CA ARG A 55 -10.12 -23.09 -46.64
C ARG A 55 -9.32 -22.63 -45.42
N TYR A 56 -7.99 -22.57 -45.53
CA TYR A 56 -7.09 -22.10 -44.48
C TYR A 56 -6.95 -20.58 -44.48
N GLN A 57 -7.15 -19.90 -45.62
CA GLN A 57 -7.28 -18.43 -45.66
C GLN A 57 -8.52 -17.98 -44.90
N VAL A 58 -9.68 -18.61 -45.15
CA VAL A 58 -10.93 -18.34 -44.40
C VAL A 58 -10.73 -18.63 -42.91
N GLY A 59 -10.10 -19.76 -42.56
CA GLY A 59 -9.76 -20.07 -41.16
C GLY A 59 -8.86 -19.02 -40.50
N ALA A 60 -7.83 -18.54 -41.19
CA ALA A 60 -6.94 -17.50 -40.69
C ALA A 60 -7.64 -16.14 -40.51
N VAL A 61 -8.53 -15.76 -41.44
CA VAL A 61 -9.34 -14.53 -41.33
C VAL A 61 -10.31 -14.61 -40.16
N ILE A 62 -10.97 -15.76 -39.95
CA ILE A 62 -11.87 -15.97 -38.79
C ILE A 62 -11.07 -15.91 -37.48
N ALA A 63 -9.91 -16.56 -37.40
CA ALA A 63 -9.05 -16.52 -36.22
C ALA A 63 -8.58 -15.09 -35.91
N LEU A 64 -8.15 -14.34 -36.93
CA LEU A 64 -7.76 -12.93 -36.78
C LEU A 64 -8.92 -12.05 -36.30
N ALA A 65 -10.14 -12.27 -36.81
CA ALA A 65 -11.32 -11.54 -36.38
C ALA A 65 -11.68 -11.82 -34.91
N VAL A 66 -11.60 -13.08 -34.47
CA VAL A 66 -11.81 -13.47 -33.06
C VAL A 66 -10.76 -12.83 -32.15
N VAL A 67 -9.48 -12.85 -32.54
CA VAL A 67 -8.40 -12.19 -31.78
C VAL A 67 -8.61 -10.68 -31.71
N ALA A 68 -8.99 -10.01 -32.80
CA ALA A 68 -9.27 -8.58 -32.81
C ALA A 68 -10.44 -8.21 -31.89
N VAL A 69 -11.51 -8.99 -31.89
CA VAL A 69 -12.65 -8.79 -30.96
C VAL A 69 -12.22 -8.98 -29.51
N ALA A 70 -11.42 -10.01 -29.19
CA ALA A 70 -10.92 -10.25 -27.84
C ALA A 70 -10.00 -9.11 -27.34
N VAL A 71 -9.12 -8.58 -28.19
CA VAL A 71 -8.26 -7.43 -27.86
C VAL A 71 -9.10 -6.18 -27.61
N CYS A 72 -10.08 -5.88 -28.48
CA CYS A 72 -10.97 -4.73 -28.28
C CYS A 72 -11.82 -4.85 -26.99
N ALA A 73 -12.29 -6.06 -26.67
CA ALA A 73 -13.02 -6.32 -25.42
C ALA A 73 -12.12 -6.11 -24.19
N HIS A 74 -10.91 -6.69 -24.19
CA HIS A 74 -9.95 -6.52 -23.09
C HIS A 74 -9.58 -5.05 -22.85
N LEU A 75 -9.25 -4.30 -23.91
CA LEU A 75 -8.95 -2.87 -23.83
C LEU A 75 -10.15 -2.07 -23.30
N GLY A 76 -11.37 -2.42 -23.71
CA GLY A 76 -12.60 -1.80 -23.20
C GLY A 76 -12.84 -2.07 -21.71
N LEU A 77 -12.58 -3.29 -21.23
CA LEU A 77 -12.71 -3.67 -19.82
C LEU A 77 -11.65 -2.98 -18.94
N VAL A 78 -10.38 -2.98 -19.36
CA VAL A 78 -9.30 -2.28 -18.67
C VAL A 78 -9.55 -0.76 -18.64
N PHE A 79 -10.01 -0.18 -19.76
CA PHE A 79 -10.43 1.22 -19.78
C PHE A 79 -11.57 1.49 -18.78
N LEU A 80 -12.61 0.64 -18.73
CA LEU A 80 -13.69 0.79 -17.76
C LEU A 80 -13.19 0.73 -16.31
N HIS A 81 -12.27 -0.18 -15.99
CA HIS A 81 -11.70 -0.36 -14.66
C HIS A 81 -10.84 0.85 -14.21
N VAL A 82 -10.09 1.46 -15.12
CA VAL A 82 -9.23 2.63 -14.82
C VAL A 82 -10.00 3.96 -14.92
N ALA A 83 -11.10 4.02 -15.66
CA ALA A 83 -11.87 5.25 -15.85
C ALA A 83 -12.68 5.67 -14.60
N PRO A 84 -12.93 6.98 -14.42
CA PRO A 84 -13.83 7.48 -13.37
C PRO A 84 -15.22 6.82 -13.38
N SER A 85 -15.83 6.69 -12.19
CA SER A 85 -17.01 5.84 -11.93
C SER A 85 -18.26 6.23 -12.72
N ASN A 86 -18.46 5.54 -13.84
CA ASN A 86 -19.49 5.77 -14.85
C ASN A 86 -20.71 4.85 -14.68
N THR A 87 -21.74 5.02 -15.51
CA THR A 87 -23.00 4.26 -15.45
C THR A 87 -22.88 2.80 -15.85
N LEU A 88 -21.82 2.39 -16.58
CA LEU A 88 -21.59 0.99 -16.90
C LEU A 88 -20.85 0.28 -15.75
N THR A 89 -19.77 0.85 -15.22
CA THR A 89 -19.07 0.27 -14.06
C THR A 89 -19.96 0.19 -12.82
N LYS A 90 -20.84 1.17 -12.59
CA LYS A 90 -21.85 1.11 -11.51
C LYS A 90 -22.93 0.03 -11.66
N LYS A 91 -23.06 -0.61 -12.83
CA LYS A 91 -24.03 -1.69 -13.09
C LYS A 91 -23.39 -3.05 -13.36
N HIS A 92 -22.16 -3.06 -13.90
CA HIS A 92 -21.49 -4.26 -14.41
C HIS A 92 -20.06 -4.42 -13.85
N GLY A 93 -19.67 -3.62 -12.84
CA GLY A 93 -18.33 -3.63 -12.25
C GLY A 93 -17.80 -5.03 -11.95
N ALA A 94 -18.60 -5.87 -11.30
CA ALA A 94 -18.24 -7.26 -11.00
C ALA A 94 -17.73 -8.07 -12.21
N ALA A 95 -18.28 -7.87 -13.42
CA ALA A 95 -17.84 -8.57 -14.63
C ALA A 95 -16.60 -7.93 -15.29
N VAL A 96 -16.32 -6.66 -14.99
CA VAL A 96 -15.04 -6.01 -15.33
C VAL A 96 -13.95 -6.50 -14.38
N ASP A 97 -14.27 -6.53 -13.09
CA ASP A 97 -13.39 -6.92 -12.01
C ASP A 97 -13.02 -8.42 -12.08
N GLU A 98 -13.97 -9.29 -12.44
CA GLU A 98 -13.73 -10.72 -12.70
C GLU A 98 -12.77 -10.97 -13.88
N TRP A 99 -12.75 -10.08 -14.89
CA TRP A 99 -11.80 -10.16 -16.00
C TRP A 99 -10.41 -9.59 -15.63
N VAL A 100 -10.37 -8.53 -14.82
CA VAL A 100 -9.13 -7.78 -14.55
C VAL A 100 -8.32 -8.36 -13.38
N PHE A 101 -8.96 -8.68 -12.25
CA PHE A 101 -8.23 -9.08 -11.04
C PHE A 101 -7.49 -10.43 -11.07
N PRO A 102 -7.79 -11.43 -11.92
CA PRO A 102 -6.99 -12.66 -11.99
C PRO A 102 -5.52 -12.42 -12.38
N GLU A 103 -5.27 -11.44 -13.25
CA GLU A 103 -3.93 -11.11 -13.77
C GLU A 103 -3.38 -9.78 -13.21
N PHE A 104 -4.26 -8.88 -12.73
CA PHE A 104 -3.91 -7.52 -12.27
C PHE A 104 -4.40 -7.23 -10.85
N GLU A 105 -3.96 -8.01 -9.84
CA GLU A 105 -4.20 -7.68 -8.43
C GLU A 105 -3.49 -6.37 -8.05
N GLN A 106 -4.25 -5.29 -7.87
CA GLN A 106 -3.74 -3.96 -7.54
C GLN A 106 -3.31 -3.82 -6.07
N ASN A 107 -2.25 -4.52 -5.66
CA ASN A 107 -1.78 -4.54 -4.28
C ASN A 107 -0.81 -3.38 -3.96
N TRP A 108 -1.35 -2.15 -3.87
CA TRP A 108 -0.59 -0.91 -3.61
C TRP A 108 0.05 -0.81 -2.20
N LYS A 109 -0.10 -1.83 -1.35
CA LYS A 109 0.31 -1.85 0.08
C LYS A 109 1.80 -1.59 0.31
N LEU A 110 2.65 -1.78 -0.71
CA LEU A 110 4.09 -1.49 -0.67
C LEU A 110 4.40 0.02 -0.71
N PHE A 111 3.58 0.82 -1.39
CA PHE A 111 3.78 2.26 -1.59
C PHE A 111 2.81 3.12 -0.78
N ALA A 112 1.59 2.61 -0.55
CA ALA A 112 0.57 3.22 0.28
C ALA A 112 0.01 2.16 1.25
N PRO A 113 0.75 1.78 2.31
CA PRO A 113 0.18 1.03 3.41
C PRO A 113 -0.99 1.84 4.01
N ASN A 114 -2.11 1.19 4.30
CA ASN A 114 -3.29 1.85 4.87
C ASN A 114 -2.87 2.69 6.10
N PRO A 115 -3.11 4.02 6.10
CA PRO A 115 -2.73 4.87 7.22
C PRO A 115 -3.49 4.45 8.48
N LEU A 116 -2.92 4.73 9.66
CA LEU A 116 -3.60 4.50 10.93
C LEU A 116 -4.86 5.36 11.01
N GLN A 117 -6.02 4.76 10.75
CA GLN A 117 -7.33 5.42 10.84
C GLN A 117 -7.83 5.57 12.29
N GLN A 118 -6.96 5.32 13.28
CA GLN A 118 -7.28 5.32 14.70
C GLN A 118 -6.17 6.00 15.52
N ASN A 119 -6.60 6.90 16.41
CA ASN A 119 -5.77 7.48 17.45
C ASN A 119 -5.85 6.59 18.69
N VAL A 120 -4.70 6.18 19.23
CA VAL A 120 -4.60 5.38 20.46
C VAL A 120 -3.93 6.22 21.54
N SER A 121 -4.70 6.73 22.49
CA SER A 121 -4.17 7.31 23.73
C SER A 121 -3.86 6.19 24.72
N VAL A 122 -2.65 6.20 25.29
CA VAL A 122 -2.22 5.30 26.38
C VAL A 122 -2.20 6.10 27.67
N GLN A 123 -2.97 5.63 28.65
CA GLN A 123 -3.20 6.32 29.92
C GLN A 123 -2.86 5.39 31.08
N VAL A 124 -2.38 5.96 32.20
CA VAL A 124 -2.00 5.22 33.41
C VAL A 124 -2.64 5.82 34.65
N ARG A 125 -2.89 4.99 35.66
CA ARG A 125 -3.20 5.42 37.03
C ARG A 125 -2.48 4.53 38.04
N ALA A 126 -2.40 5.00 39.28
CA ALA A 126 -1.78 4.29 40.39
C ALA A 126 -2.76 4.02 41.53
N GLU A 127 -2.45 2.99 42.31
CA GLU A 127 -2.78 2.91 43.74
C GLU A 127 -1.52 3.37 44.49
N VAL A 128 -1.69 4.38 45.34
CA VAL A 128 -0.64 5.04 46.11
C VAL A 128 -0.90 4.82 47.58
N SER A 129 0.06 4.25 48.30
CA SER A 129 0.04 4.23 49.77
C SER A 129 0.45 5.59 50.32
N THR A 130 -0.16 6.02 51.43
CA THR A 130 0.07 7.32 52.07
C THR A 130 0.62 7.16 53.47
N ALA A 131 1.34 8.18 53.97
CA ALA A 131 2.06 8.14 55.26
C ALA A 131 1.16 7.93 56.50
N ASP A 132 -0.15 8.09 56.37
CA ASP A 132 -1.18 7.77 57.37
C ASP A 132 -1.61 6.28 57.36
N GLY A 133 -1.04 5.46 56.47
CA GLY A 133 -1.41 4.05 56.26
C GLY A 133 -2.58 3.85 55.30
N GLY A 134 -3.08 4.93 54.67
CA GLY A 134 -4.12 4.85 53.64
C GLY A 134 -3.63 4.29 52.31
N ILE A 135 -4.57 3.93 51.43
CA ILE A 135 -4.33 3.70 50.00
C ILE A 135 -5.33 4.54 49.21
N ARG A 136 -4.83 5.35 48.27
CA ARG A 136 -5.63 6.19 47.36
C ARG A 136 -5.40 5.80 45.90
N THR A 137 -6.46 5.72 45.11
CA THR A 137 -6.34 5.58 43.65
C THR A 137 -6.21 6.94 43.00
N THR A 138 -5.27 7.12 42.06
CA THR A 138 -5.12 8.38 41.32
C THR A 138 -6.18 8.54 40.23
N GLY A 139 -6.30 9.77 39.72
CA GLY A 139 -6.87 10.00 38.39
C GLY A 139 -6.05 9.32 37.28
N TRP A 140 -6.59 9.34 36.06
CA TRP A 140 -5.91 8.84 34.87
C TRP A 140 -5.00 9.93 34.27
N TYR A 141 -3.70 9.66 34.23
CA TYR A 141 -2.70 10.46 33.53
C TYR A 141 -2.63 10.01 32.07
N ASP A 142 -2.83 10.92 31.13
CA ASP A 142 -2.72 10.64 29.70
C ASP A 142 -1.28 10.86 29.22
N LEU A 143 -0.52 9.75 29.14
CA LEU A 143 0.89 9.78 28.77
C LEU A 143 1.07 10.14 27.29
N SER A 144 0.16 9.71 26.42
CA SER A 144 0.17 10.11 25.01
C SER A 144 -0.08 11.61 24.83
N ALA A 145 -0.91 12.23 25.67
CA ALA A 145 -1.09 13.67 25.68
C ALA A 145 0.11 14.40 26.34
N GLU A 146 0.81 13.80 27.32
CA GLU A 146 2.08 14.34 27.84
C GLU A 146 3.15 14.39 26.75
N ASP A 147 3.40 13.27 26.06
CA ASP A 147 4.36 13.22 24.95
C ASP A 147 3.93 14.15 23.81
N GLY A 148 2.65 14.19 23.46
CA GLY A 148 2.10 15.11 22.46
C GLY A 148 2.43 16.58 22.75
N ARG A 149 2.22 17.06 23.99
CA ARG A 149 2.55 18.44 24.40
C ARG A 149 4.05 18.75 24.41
N ALA A 150 4.92 17.75 24.49
CA ALA A 150 6.38 17.93 24.45
C ALA A 150 6.96 17.86 23.02
N ILE A 151 6.18 17.37 22.06
CA ILE A 151 6.51 17.31 20.63
C ILE A 151 5.90 18.51 19.88
N ASP A 152 4.70 18.96 20.28
CA ASP A 152 4.04 20.12 19.67
C ASP A 152 4.86 21.40 19.80
N GLY A 153 4.92 22.18 18.72
CA GLY A 153 5.77 23.37 18.59
C GLY A 153 7.29 23.16 18.68
N ASN A 154 7.78 21.94 18.94
CA ASN A 154 9.20 21.66 19.16
C ASN A 154 9.95 21.54 17.81
N PRO A 155 11.00 22.35 17.54
CA PRO A 155 11.73 22.31 16.28
C PRO A 155 12.77 21.17 16.19
N ALA A 156 13.13 20.55 17.33
CA ALA A 156 14.08 19.43 17.38
C ALA A 156 13.67 18.37 18.44
N PRO A 157 12.47 17.75 18.30
CA PRO A 157 11.96 16.82 19.31
C PRO A 157 12.75 15.52 19.28
N SER A 158 13.06 14.97 20.46
CA SER A 158 13.82 13.72 20.58
C SER A 158 13.07 12.53 19.98
N HIS A 159 13.67 11.83 19.02
CA HIS A 159 13.09 10.60 18.46
C HIS A 159 12.84 9.52 19.51
N THR A 160 13.65 9.45 20.57
CA THR A 160 13.42 8.55 21.71
C THR A 160 12.12 8.90 22.41
N GLN A 161 11.91 10.19 22.72
CA GLN A 161 10.69 10.66 23.39
C GLN A 161 9.45 10.46 22.52
N GLN A 162 9.52 10.77 21.22
CA GLN A 162 8.44 10.53 20.26
C GLN A 162 7.99 9.05 20.16
N ASN A 163 8.88 8.11 20.49
CA ASN A 163 8.67 6.69 20.20
C ASN A 163 8.69 5.77 21.43
N GLU A 164 9.12 6.23 22.61
CA GLU A 164 9.20 5.41 23.84
C GLU A 164 7.87 4.72 24.15
N LEU A 165 6.85 5.52 24.48
CA LEU A 165 5.52 5.03 24.87
C LEU A 165 4.86 4.23 23.74
N ARG A 166 4.97 4.72 22.50
CA ARG A 166 4.42 4.07 21.32
C ARG A 166 5.03 2.69 21.09
N ARG A 167 6.36 2.57 21.14
CA ARG A 167 7.08 1.28 20.99
C ARG A 167 6.83 0.34 22.15
N ALA A 168 6.68 0.85 23.38
CA ALA A 168 6.33 0.03 24.53
C ALA A 168 4.92 -0.57 24.39
N TRP A 169 3.96 0.24 23.92
CA TRP A 169 2.59 -0.22 23.66
C TRP A 169 2.50 -1.17 22.45
N ASP A 170 3.17 -0.86 21.33
CA ASP A 170 3.30 -1.75 20.18
C ASP A 170 3.84 -3.13 20.61
N PHE A 171 4.88 -3.14 21.45
CA PHE A 171 5.53 -4.35 21.95
C PHE A 171 4.61 -5.16 22.88
N PHE A 172 3.90 -4.50 23.79
CA PHE A 172 2.88 -5.13 24.63
C PHE A 172 1.79 -5.80 23.78
N VAL A 173 1.14 -5.05 22.87
CA VAL A 173 0.05 -5.55 22.01
C VAL A 173 0.51 -6.71 21.12
N ALA A 174 1.76 -6.67 20.61
CA ALA A 174 2.31 -7.73 19.78
C ALA A 174 2.76 -9.00 20.57
N THR A 175 2.62 -9.02 21.90
CA THR A 175 3.12 -10.12 22.75
C THR A 175 2.17 -10.54 23.87
N HIS A 176 0.88 -10.21 23.75
CA HIS A 176 -0.18 -10.62 24.68
C HIS A 176 -1.34 -11.31 23.94
N ASP A 177 -2.09 -12.16 24.66
CA ASP A 177 -3.31 -12.79 24.14
C ASP A 177 -4.53 -11.84 24.15
N SER A 178 -5.72 -12.37 23.86
CA SER A 178 -6.99 -11.63 23.89
C SER A 178 -7.40 -11.15 25.29
N ASP A 179 -6.83 -11.75 26.34
CA ASP A 179 -7.24 -11.62 27.73
C ASP A 179 -6.15 -10.91 28.57
N ASP A 180 -5.27 -10.16 27.89
CA ASP A 180 -4.14 -9.41 28.46
C ASP A 180 -3.07 -10.29 29.16
N ARG A 181 -2.85 -11.54 28.74
CA ARG A 181 -1.79 -12.42 29.29
C ARG A 181 -0.50 -12.44 28.44
N PRO A 182 0.69 -12.43 29.06
CA PRO A 182 1.97 -12.39 28.34
C PRO A 182 2.31 -13.69 27.61
N VAL A 183 2.62 -13.59 26.32
CA VAL A 183 3.05 -14.71 25.47
C VAL A 183 4.56 -14.90 25.57
N GLY A 184 4.96 -15.72 26.55
CA GLY A 184 6.35 -16.07 26.83
C GLY A 184 7.20 -14.89 27.32
N LEU A 185 8.53 -15.06 27.33
CA LEU A 185 9.49 -14.09 27.88
C LEU A 185 9.32 -12.67 27.30
N ARG A 186 8.96 -12.56 26.02
CA ARG A 186 8.76 -11.25 25.37
C ARG A 186 7.56 -10.49 25.96
N GLY A 187 6.47 -11.18 26.30
CA GLY A 187 5.32 -10.58 26.99
C GLY A 187 5.73 -9.99 28.34
N THR A 188 6.32 -10.79 29.22
CA THR A 188 6.75 -10.36 30.57
C THR A 188 7.78 -9.22 30.55
N LEU A 189 8.66 -9.19 29.54
CA LEU A 189 9.58 -8.05 29.33
C LEU A 189 8.83 -6.78 28.91
N SER A 190 7.77 -6.86 28.10
CA SER A 190 6.97 -5.70 27.72
C SER A 190 6.13 -5.14 28.87
N GLU A 191 5.52 -5.99 29.72
CA GLU A 191 4.84 -5.57 30.96
C GLU A 191 5.82 -4.84 31.88
N SER A 192 7.03 -5.36 32.03
CA SER A 192 8.06 -4.79 32.88
C SER A 192 8.62 -3.46 32.34
N TYR A 193 8.65 -3.30 31.02
CA TYR A 193 8.98 -2.02 30.38
C TYR A 193 7.87 -0.98 30.56
N LEU A 194 6.60 -1.35 30.36
CA LEU A 194 5.44 -0.47 30.62
C LEU A 194 5.36 -0.06 32.09
N ARG A 195 5.60 -0.98 33.04
CA ARG A 195 5.71 -0.64 34.47
C ARG A 195 6.81 0.38 34.75
N ARG A 196 7.98 0.23 34.14
CA ARG A 196 9.08 1.20 34.32
C ARG A 196 8.76 2.58 33.75
N ILE A 197 8.08 2.65 32.60
CA ILE A 197 7.57 3.91 32.04
C ILE A 197 6.54 4.52 33.00
N ALA A 198 5.61 3.71 33.54
CA ALA A 198 4.59 4.20 34.46
C ALA A 198 5.22 4.88 35.69
N VAL A 199 6.19 4.21 36.35
CA VAL A 199 6.89 4.78 37.51
C VAL A 199 7.55 6.11 37.17
N LEU A 200 8.39 6.14 36.12
CA LEU A 200 9.16 7.33 35.74
C LEU A 200 8.27 8.52 35.33
N ARG A 201 7.09 8.26 34.75
CA ARG A 201 6.13 9.30 34.38
C ARG A 201 5.26 9.73 35.57
N LEU A 202 4.86 8.81 36.46
CA LEU A 202 4.11 9.14 37.68
C LEU A 202 4.96 9.93 38.68
N GLU A 203 6.25 9.57 38.82
CA GLU A 203 7.26 10.30 39.61
C GLU A 203 7.44 11.73 39.07
N ARG A 204 7.68 11.88 37.75
CA ARG A 204 7.80 13.20 37.09
C ARG A 204 6.58 14.11 37.30
N ASN A 205 5.38 13.53 37.36
CA ASN A 205 4.12 14.27 37.53
C ASN A 205 3.68 14.42 39.00
N ASP A 206 4.54 14.08 39.98
CA ASP A 206 4.24 14.06 41.42
C ASP A 206 2.92 13.34 41.76
N ALA A 207 2.62 12.24 41.07
CA ALA A 207 1.35 11.54 41.21
C ALA A 207 1.19 10.87 42.59
N ALA A 208 2.32 10.57 43.24
CA ALA A 208 2.38 10.03 44.60
C ALA A 208 2.21 11.12 45.68
N GLY A 209 2.63 12.37 45.41
CA GLY A 209 2.63 13.45 46.38
C GLY A 209 3.66 13.24 47.51
N PRO A 210 3.73 14.19 48.46
CA PRO A 210 4.64 14.10 49.61
C PRO A 210 4.45 12.79 50.38
N ASP A 211 5.56 12.09 50.61
CA ASP A 211 5.67 10.83 51.36
C ASP A 211 4.75 9.68 50.88
N GLY A 212 4.23 9.76 49.65
CA GLY A 212 3.44 8.69 49.03
C GLY A 212 4.30 7.69 48.23
N VAL A 213 3.88 6.42 48.18
CA VAL A 213 4.57 5.37 47.40
C VAL A 213 3.62 4.74 46.39
N VAL A 214 4.08 4.58 45.14
CA VAL A 214 3.31 3.93 44.06
C VAL A 214 3.41 2.41 44.22
N GLU A 215 2.37 1.79 44.75
CA GLU A 215 2.33 0.34 44.99
C GLU A 215 2.02 -0.44 43.71
N ARG A 216 0.97 -0.02 43.01
CA ARG A 216 0.40 -0.73 41.84
C ARG A 216 0.02 0.28 40.77
N VAL A 217 0.15 -0.13 39.51
CA VAL A 217 -0.22 0.67 38.34
C VAL A 217 -1.20 -0.07 37.45
N GLN A 218 -2.10 0.67 36.82
CA GLN A 218 -3.02 0.16 35.81
C GLN A 218 -2.95 1.03 34.58
N TYR A 219 -2.80 0.38 33.43
CA TYR A 219 -2.88 1.01 32.12
C TYR A 219 -4.28 0.85 31.51
N ARG A 220 -4.64 1.79 30.64
CA ARG A 220 -5.66 1.59 29.61
C ARG A 220 -5.23 2.23 28.31
N SER A 221 -5.71 1.69 27.19
CA SER A 221 -5.80 2.46 25.95
C SER A 221 -7.20 3.02 25.77
N ARG A 222 -7.29 4.20 25.16
CA ARG A 222 -8.51 4.82 24.65
C ARG A 222 -8.32 5.04 23.15
N THR A 223 -8.96 4.20 22.35
CA THR A 223 -8.91 4.24 20.89
C THR A 223 -10.10 5.00 20.34
N THR A 224 -9.87 6.03 19.53
CA THR A 224 -10.90 6.69 18.71
C THR A 224 -10.51 6.60 17.25
N ASN A 225 -11.47 6.69 16.33
CA ASN A 225 -11.12 6.86 14.92
C ASN A 225 -10.45 8.24 14.70
N VAL A 226 -9.66 8.37 13.64
CA VAL A 226 -9.22 9.67 13.12
C VAL A 226 -10.41 10.35 12.47
N GLU A 227 -10.57 11.66 12.71
CA GLU A 227 -11.69 12.42 12.14
C GLU A 227 -11.52 12.55 10.61
N PRO A 228 -12.49 12.11 9.79
CA PRO A 228 -12.43 12.26 8.34
C PRO A 228 -12.47 13.74 7.95
N PRO A 229 -11.72 14.17 6.91
CA PRO A 229 -11.81 15.54 6.42
C PRO A 229 -13.25 15.92 6.04
N PRO A 230 -13.71 17.15 6.30
CA PRO A 230 -15.13 17.53 6.16
C PRO A 230 -15.66 17.43 4.72
N TRP A 231 -14.77 17.46 3.72
CA TRP A 231 -15.10 17.27 2.31
C TRP A 231 -15.30 15.80 1.90
N SER A 232 -14.95 14.83 2.74
CA SER A 232 -14.95 13.40 2.38
C SER A 232 -16.34 12.76 2.38
N GLY A 233 -17.30 13.31 3.13
CA GLY A 233 -18.62 12.71 3.36
C GLY A 233 -18.62 11.41 4.18
N VAL A 234 -17.44 10.87 4.54
CA VAL A 234 -17.27 9.64 5.31
C VAL A 234 -17.69 9.89 6.76
N LYS A 235 -18.48 8.98 7.33
CA LYS A 235 -18.88 9.01 8.74
C LYS A 235 -18.27 7.83 9.47
N VAL A 236 -17.43 8.11 10.46
CA VAL A 236 -16.88 7.13 11.42
C VAL A 236 -17.50 7.35 12.79
N SER A 237 -17.40 6.36 13.69
CA SER A 237 -17.80 6.52 15.08
C SER A 237 -16.81 7.40 15.85
N ASP A 238 -17.32 8.41 16.54
CA ASP A 238 -16.60 9.25 17.52
C ASP A 238 -16.37 8.51 18.85
N ARG A 239 -17.28 7.59 19.19
CA ARG A 239 -17.28 6.82 20.44
C ARG A 239 -15.94 6.10 20.67
N PRO A 240 -15.24 6.36 21.79
CA PRO A 240 -13.98 5.69 22.10
C PRO A 240 -14.20 4.24 22.54
N THR A 241 -13.38 3.33 22.03
CA THR A 241 -13.19 1.99 22.60
C THR A 241 -12.11 2.06 23.69
N VAL A 242 -12.31 1.39 24.82
CA VAL A 242 -11.36 1.37 25.95
C VAL A 242 -10.95 -0.07 26.27
N ARG A 243 -9.65 -0.36 26.25
CA ARG A 243 -9.04 -1.61 26.76
C ARG A 243 -8.33 -1.25 28.06
N GLN A 244 -8.81 -1.75 29.20
CA GLN A 244 -8.22 -1.50 30.52
C GLN A 244 -7.53 -2.78 31.00
N LEU A 245 -6.22 -2.70 31.20
CA LEU A 245 -5.37 -3.83 31.58
C LEU A 245 -5.59 -4.22 33.06
N PRO A 246 -5.14 -5.41 33.51
CA PRO A 246 -5.03 -5.72 34.93
C PRO A 246 -4.16 -4.70 35.70
N TRP A 247 -4.33 -4.69 37.03
CA TRP A 247 -3.45 -3.97 37.95
C TRP A 247 -2.14 -4.75 38.18
N TRP A 248 -0.99 -4.16 37.87
CA TRP A 248 0.32 -4.75 38.11
C TRP A 248 1.03 -4.10 39.31
N PRO A 249 1.75 -4.86 40.16
CA PRO A 249 2.62 -4.29 41.19
C PRO A 249 3.85 -3.61 40.59
N VAL A 250 4.24 -2.48 41.17
CA VAL A 250 5.46 -1.72 40.84
C VAL A 250 6.67 -2.35 41.50
N SER A 251 6.55 -2.64 42.81
CA SER A 251 7.50 -3.43 43.56
C SER A 251 7.59 -4.86 43.02
N GLY A 252 8.78 -5.46 43.11
CA GLY A 252 9.13 -6.73 42.47
C GLY A 252 8.57 -7.97 43.16
N GLU A 253 7.27 -8.03 43.47
CA GLU A 253 6.60 -9.26 43.92
C GLU A 253 6.47 -10.27 42.76
N SER A 254 7.62 -10.81 42.34
CA SER A 254 7.76 -11.93 41.41
C SER A 254 8.53 -13.10 42.04
N GLU A 255 9.10 -12.91 43.24
CA GLU A 255 9.71 -13.97 44.06
C GLU A 255 8.85 -14.31 45.29
N LYS A 256 7.81 -15.15 45.10
CA LYS A 256 7.37 -16.22 46.03
C LYS A 256 6.03 -16.85 45.62
N LYS A 257 6.07 -17.84 44.71
CA LYS A 257 5.18 -19.03 44.76
C LYS A 257 5.59 -20.20 43.83
N GLY A 258 6.89 -20.40 43.62
CA GLY A 258 7.41 -21.73 43.33
C GLY A 258 7.44 -22.53 44.63
N GLY A 259 6.56 -23.52 44.79
CA GLY A 259 6.38 -24.24 46.05
C GLY A 259 7.47 -25.26 46.34
N ALA A 260 7.74 -25.50 47.63
CA ALA A 260 8.47 -26.68 48.07
C ALA A 260 7.48 -27.83 48.32
N ALA A 261 7.74 -28.98 47.69
CA ALA A 261 7.19 -30.30 47.98
C ALA A 261 8.16 -31.34 47.41
#